data_AF-A0A2V5JGU5-F1
#
_entry.id   AF-A0A2V5JGU5-F1
#
_cell.length_a   1.000
_cell.length_b   1.000
_cell.length_c   1.000
_cell.angle_alpha   90.00
_cell.angle_beta   90.00
_cell.angle_gamma   90.00
#
_symmetry.space_group_name_H-M   'P 1'
#
loop_
_entity.id
_entity.type
_entity.pdbx_description
1 polymer ?
#
loop_
_entity_poly.entity_id
_entity_poly.type
_entity_poly.pdbx_seq_one_letter_code
_entity_poly.pdbx_strand_id
1 'polypeptide(L)'
;MNDELFEINSERIVRAGISRRLFLRTTLAGGASLLAGRAATIFAAASASDNTSFTIGGDLAVNRLGFGAMRLTGEGIWGWPPDRENARKVLRRAVDLGANLIDTADAYGPETDELLIAEALYPYPKGLVIATKGGNTRPGPGQWVPDGRPEYLKQCVDKSLKRLKLDRIDLYQLHRVDPKVPMEDSLGALKEAQSAGKIRHIGLSEVFREQVARARKTVPIVTVQNRYNITDRKWENTLRYCEKEQIGFMPWAPVGGTRGMTNTALE
;
A
#
# COMPACT_ATOMS: atom_id res chain seq x y z
N MET A 1 41.33 -57.34 -34.33
CA MET A 1 42.66 -57.91 -34.10
C MET A 1 43.51 -56.79 -33.52
N ASN A 2 43.84 -56.94 -32.24
CA ASN A 2 44.89 -56.27 -31.45
C ASN A 2 44.74 -54.74 -31.23
N ASP A 3 45.15 -54.12 -30.11
CA ASP A 3 45.57 -54.51 -28.75
C ASP A 3 45.61 -53.18 -27.94
N GLU A 4 45.25 -53.22 -26.65
CA GLU A 4 45.87 -52.59 -25.45
C GLU A 4 46.89 -51.40 -25.60
N LEU A 5 47.03 -50.35 -24.77
CA LEU A 5 46.72 -50.02 -23.35
C LEU A 5 47.15 -48.54 -23.01
N PHE A 6 46.58 -47.95 -21.93
CA PHE A 6 47.09 -46.88 -21.01
C PHE A 6 47.45 -45.46 -21.55
N GLU A 7 47.21 -44.27 -20.93
CA GLU A 7 47.04 -43.78 -19.55
C GLU A 7 46.32 -42.38 -19.51
N ILE A 8 45.54 -42.14 -18.43
CA ILE A 8 45.34 -40.91 -17.60
C ILE A 8 44.93 -39.56 -18.25
N ASN A 9 43.68 -39.10 -18.03
CA ASN A 9 43.26 -38.13 -16.99
C ASN A 9 41.86 -37.54 -17.33
N SER A 10 40.85 -37.80 -16.51
CA SER A 10 39.52 -37.15 -16.63
C SER A 10 39.03 -36.78 -15.24
N GLU A 11 39.20 -35.51 -14.87
CA GLU A 11 38.50 -34.93 -13.73
C GLU A 11 37.02 -34.72 -14.09
N ARG A 12 36.16 -35.49 -13.42
CA ARG A 12 34.70 -35.37 -13.45
C ARG A 12 34.23 -34.38 -12.40
N ILE A 13 33.46 -33.40 -12.84
CA ILE A 13 32.53 -32.61 -12.03
C ILE A 13 31.43 -33.56 -11.51
N VAL A 14 31.34 -33.73 -10.19
CA VAL A 14 30.23 -34.45 -9.54
C VAL A 14 29.43 -33.49 -8.67
N ARG A 15 28.12 -33.53 -8.90
CA ARG A 15 27.02 -32.89 -8.14
C ARG A 15 27.16 -33.10 -6.64
N ALA A 16 27.00 -32.03 -5.86
CA ALA A 16 26.72 -32.11 -4.42
C ALA A 16 25.25 -31.73 -4.16
N GLY A 17 24.41 -32.76 -4.00
CA GLY A 17 23.09 -32.65 -3.38
C GLY A 17 23.23 -32.68 -1.86
N ILE A 18 22.53 -31.78 -1.17
CA ILE A 18 22.48 -31.73 0.29
C ILE A 18 21.59 -32.88 0.78
N SER A 19 22.17 -33.81 1.53
CA SER A 19 21.51 -34.98 2.11
C SER A 19 21.20 -34.79 3.60
N ARG A 20 20.04 -35.33 4.02
CA ARG A 20 19.33 -35.21 5.32
C ARG A 20 20.06 -35.72 6.59
N ARG A 21 21.39 -35.70 6.67
CA ARG A 21 22.15 -36.28 7.81
C ARG A 21 23.02 -35.29 8.58
N LEU A 22 22.60 -34.03 8.70
CA LEU A 22 23.13 -33.09 9.69
C LEU A 22 22.05 -32.71 10.72
N PHE A 23 21.41 -33.73 11.29
CA PHE A 23 20.48 -33.60 12.40
C PHE A 23 20.65 -34.83 13.30
N LEU A 24 21.61 -34.77 14.23
CA LEU A 24 21.68 -35.48 15.53
C LEU A 24 23.16 -35.62 15.98
N ARG A 25 23.48 -34.95 17.10
CA ARG A 25 24.55 -35.16 18.11
C ARG A 25 24.86 -33.75 18.64
N THR A 26 24.53 -33.37 19.88
CA THR A 26 24.84 -34.08 21.13
C THR A 26 23.89 -33.61 22.24
N THR A 27 23.31 -34.56 22.97
CA THR A 27 22.59 -34.36 24.24
C THR A 27 23.40 -34.96 25.40
N LEU A 28 23.14 -34.45 26.62
CA LEU A 28 23.41 -34.94 27.99
C LEU A 28 24.59 -34.24 28.70
N ALA A 29 24.49 -33.75 29.95
CA ALA A 29 23.55 -34.06 31.02
C ALA A 29 23.37 -32.90 32.02
N GLY A 30 22.18 -32.81 32.65
CA GLY A 30 21.97 -31.95 33.82
C GLY A 30 20.51 -31.66 34.21
N GLY A 31 19.73 -32.69 34.56
CA GLY A 31 18.70 -32.63 35.62
C GLY A 31 17.49 -31.68 35.53
N ALA A 32 16.35 -32.25 35.13
CA ALA A 32 14.98 -32.03 35.66
C ALA A 32 14.49 -30.63 36.07
N SER A 33 13.58 -30.06 35.28
CA SER A 33 12.18 -29.74 35.70
C SER A 33 11.42 -29.07 34.55
N LEU A 34 10.41 -29.76 34.04
CA LEU A 34 9.37 -29.19 33.16
C LEU A 34 8.43 -28.33 34.00
N LEU A 35 8.40 -27.02 33.77
CA LEU A 35 7.21 -26.20 34.01
C LEU A 35 6.94 -25.31 32.80
N ALA A 36 5.69 -25.39 32.37
CA ALA A 36 5.13 -24.81 31.17
C ALA A 36 5.32 -23.28 31.10
N GLY A 37 5.75 -22.81 29.93
CA GLY A 37 5.82 -21.39 29.62
C GLY A 37 6.49 -21.20 28.27
N ARG A 38 5.72 -21.29 27.19
CA ARG A 38 6.19 -21.08 25.82
C ARG A 38 6.84 -19.70 25.71
N ALA A 39 8.16 -19.65 25.79
CA ALA A 39 8.93 -18.52 25.26
C ALA A 39 8.75 -18.56 23.74
N ALA A 40 7.95 -17.63 23.21
CA ALA A 40 7.85 -17.39 21.79
C ALA A 40 9.20 -16.89 21.31
N THR A 41 10.01 -17.78 20.73
CA THR A 41 11.19 -17.40 19.97
C THR A 41 10.70 -16.67 18.72
N ILE A 42 10.61 -15.34 18.81
CA ILE A 42 10.36 -14.48 17.66
C ILE A 42 11.60 -14.58 16.79
N PHE A 43 11.51 -15.31 15.68
CA PHE A 43 12.47 -15.14 14.59
C PHE A 43 12.25 -13.76 14.00
N ALA A 44 12.99 -12.77 14.49
CA ALA A 44 13.17 -11.51 13.78
C ALA A 44 13.97 -11.84 12.52
N ALA A 45 13.27 -11.93 11.38
CA ALA A 45 13.93 -11.87 10.10
C ALA A 45 14.60 -10.50 10.01
N ALA A 46 15.94 -10.48 9.96
CA ALA A 46 16.66 -9.25 9.65
C ALA A 46 16.20 -8.77 8.27
N SER A 47 15.47 -7.66 8.24
CA SER A 47 14.93 -7.06 7.03
C SER A 47 16.08 -6.48 6.20
N ALA A 48 16.04 -6.72 4.88
CA ALA A 48 16.85 -5.99 3.94
C ALA A 48 16.52 -4.47 4.05
N SER A 49 17.53 -3.67 4.37
CA SER A 49 17.52 -2.21 4.60
C SER A 49 16.73 -1.72 5.82
N ASP A 50 17.42 -1.04 6.75
CA ASP A 50 16.91 -0.32 7.93
C ASP A 50 16.03 0.89 7.60
N ASN A 51 15.57 1.03 6.35
CA ASN A 51 14.78 2.18 5.96
C ASN A 51 13.33 2.00 6.39
N THR A 52 13.00 2.42 7.60
CA THR A 52 11.63 2.36 8.16
C THR A 52 10.72 3.45 7.62
N SER A 53 11.26 4.39 6.82
CA SER A 53 10.54 5.56 6.33
C SER A 53 10.63 5.76 4.81
N PHE A 54 9.83 6.67 4.28
CA PHE A 54 9.87 7.16 2.92
C PHE A 54 9.43 8.63 2.91
N THR A 55 10.02 9.46 2.06
CA THR A 55 9.65 10.88 1.97
C THR A 55 8.84 11.14 0.71
N ILE A 56 7.52 11.23 0.85
CA ILE A 56 6.61 11.55 -0.25
C ILE A 56 6.88 12.98 -0.73
N GLY A 57 7.05 13.16 -2.04
CA GLY A 57 7.24 14.47 -2.66
C GLY A 57 8.49 15.24 -2.18
N GLY A 58 9.42 14.57 -1.49
CA GLY A 58 10.65 15.17 -0.97
C GLY A 58 10.50 15.92 0.37
N ASP A 59 9.28 16.07 0.92
CA ASP A 59 9.04 16.85 2.13
C ASP A 59 8.01 16.24 3.13
N LEU A 60 7.34 15.14 2.77
CA LEU A 60 6.41 14.41 3.64
C LEU A 60 7.00 13.07 4.10
N ALA A 61 7.67 13.06 5.25
CA ALA A 61 8.20 11.84 5.84
C ALA A 61 7.06 10.95 6.39
N VAL A 62 6.95 9.74 5.86
CA VAL A 62 6.00 8.71 6.30
C VAL A 62 6.74 7.43 6.69
N ASN A 63 6.20 6.69 7.64
CA ASN A 63 6.62 5.33 7.92
C ASN A 63 6.15 4.42 6.79
N ARG A 64 6.94 3.39 6.47
CA ARG A 64 6.62 2.48 5.36
C ARG A 64 5.34 1.66 5.59
N LEU A 65 4.86 1.59 6.83
CA LEU A 65 3.57 1.05 7.19
C LEU A 65 2.58 2.18 7.51
N GLY A 66 1.72 2.49 6.55
CA GLY A 66 0.54 3.35 6.75
C GLY A 66 -0.72 2.53 7.09
N PHE A 67 -1.84 3.23 7.29
CA PHE A 67 -3.13 2.62 7.59
C PHE A 67 -4.16 2.94 6.50
N GLY A 68 -4.64 1.91 5.79
CA GLY A 68 -5.74 2.03 4.84
C GLY A 68 -7.10 1.90 5.53
N ALA A 69 -7.89 2.98 5.52
CA ALA A 69 -9.12 3.10 6.29
C ALA A 69 -10.37 2.51 5.61
N MET A 70 -10.28 2.12 4.33
CA MET A 70 -11.39 1.57 3.53
C MET A 70 -12.22 0.48 4.22
N ARG A 71 -11.63 -0.31 5.13
CA ARG A 71 -12.30 -1.41 5.84
C ARG A 71 -13.01 -0.98 7.13
N LEU A 72 -12.95 0.29 7.47
CA LEU A 72 -13.70 0.88 8.58
C LEU A 72 -15.09 1.36 8.16
N THR A 73 -15.50 1.09 6.92
CA THR A 73 -16.87 1.31 6.44
C THR A 73 -17.76 0.09 6.74
N GLY A 74 -19.04 0.19 6.43
CA GLY A 74 -19.94 -0.97 6.47
C GLY A 74 -19.68 -2.01 5.37
N GLU A 75 -20.50 -3.05 5.37
CA GLU A 75 -20.43 -4.18 4.42
C GLU A 75 -20.44 -3.69 2.97
N GLY A 76 -19.65 -4.33 2.10
CA GLY A 76 -19.53 -3.94 0.69
C GLY A 76 -18.85 -2.57 0.47
N ILE A 77 -18.17 -2.06 1.49
CA ILE A 77 -17.62 -0.70 1.52
C ILE A 77 -18.74 0.33 1.35
N TRP A 78 -19.81 0.19 2.13
CA TRP A 78 -21.00 1.03 2.05
C TRP A 78 -21.53 1.35 3.45
N GLY A 79 -21.94 2.59 3.65
CA GLY A 79 -22.40 3.17 4.90
C GLY A 79 -21.34 3.26 5.99
N TRP A 80 -21.84 3.54 7.18
CA TRP A 80 -21.08 3.49 8.43
C TRP A 80 -20.71 2.05 8.81
N PRO A 81 -19.60 1.84 9.55
CA PRO A 81 -19.33 0.54 10.16
C PRO A 81 -20.43 0.19 11.17
N PRO A 82 -20.67 -1.11 11.42
CA PRO A 82 -21.64 -1.56 12.42
C PRO A 82 -21.26 -1.12 13.84
N ASP A 83 -19.96 -1.02 14.16
CA ASP A 83 -19.45 -0.49 15.42
C ASP A 83 -18.52 0.71 15.17
N ARG A 84 -19.12 1.90 15.19
CA ARG A 84 -18.41 3.17 14.98
C ARG A 84 -17.41 3.48 16.09
N GLU A 85 -17.72 3.13 17.33
CA GLU A 85 -16.82 3.35 18.46
C GLU A 85 -15.54 2.52 18.32
N ASN A 86 -15.69 1.24 17.99
CA ASN A 86 -14.54 0.38 17.74
C ASN A 86 -13.73 0.84 16.52
N ALA A 87 -14.38 1.28 15.44
CA ALA A 87 -13.68 1.80 14.28
C ALA A 87 -12.82 3.05 14.63
N ARG A 88 -13.33 3.94 15.50
CA ARG A 88 -12.53 5.07 16.04
C ARG A 88 -11.36 4.60 16.90
N LYS A 89 -11.55 3.57 17.74
CA LYS A 89 -10.46 2.97 18.54
C LYS A 89 -9.37 2.39 17.65
N VAL A 90 -9.73 1.73 16.54
CA VAL A 90 -8.78 1.19 15.56
C VAL A 90 -7.94 2.30 14.93
N LEU A 91 -8.57 3.40 14.50
CA LEU A 91 -7.84 4.56 13.93
C LEU A 91 -6.82 5.13 14.93
N ARG A 92 -7.26 5.40 16.16
CA ARG A 92 -6.36 5.91 17.22
C ARG A 92 -5.22 4.93 17.49
N ARG A 93 -5.55 3.64 17.63
CA ARG A 93 -4.54 2.61 17.88
C ARG A 93 -3.52 2.47 16.74
N ALA A 94 -3.94 2.63 15.49
CA ALA A 94 -3.01 2.63 14.36
C ALA A 94 -1.98 3.76 14.47
N VAL A 95 -2.43 4.97 14.83
CA VAL A 95 -1.54 6.12 15.05
C VAL A 95 -0.65 5.91 16.29
N ASP A 96 -1.20 5.39 17.40
CA ASP A 96 -0.42 5.06 18.61
C ASP A 96 0.67 4.02 18.36
N LEU A 97 0.46 3.13 17.38
CA LEU A 97 1.42 2.12 16.94
C LEU A 97 2.44 2.66 15.93
N GLY A 98 2.38 3.95 15.60
CA GLY A 98 3.34 4.63 14.74
C GLY A 98 2.90 4.76 13.28
N ALA A 99 1.66 4.40 12.89
CA ALA A 99 1.19 4.75 11.55
C ALA A 99 1.01 6.27 11.46
N ASN A 100 1.78 6.92 10.59
CA ASN A 100 1.70 8.36 10.37
C ASN A 100 1.21 8.73 8.96
N LEU A 101 0.62 7.77 8.24
CA LEU A 101 -0.07 7.96 6.98
C LEU A 101 -1.43 7.25 7.05
N ILE A 102 -2.52 8.00 6.95
CA ILE A 102 -3.88 7.45 6.82
C ILE A 102 -4.34 7.61 5.38
N ASP A 103 -4.69 6.51 4.73
CA ASP A 103 -5.23 6.48 3.37
C ASP A 103 -6.74 6.21 3.38
N THR A 104 -7.51 7.10 2.78
CA THR A 104 -8.97 7.01 2.62
C THR A 104 -9.39 7.45 1.21
N ALA A 105 -10.69 7.61 0.93
CA ALA A 105 -11.23 8.18 -0.30
C ALA A 105 -12.67 8.68 -0.07
N ASP A 106 -13.10 9.68 -0.84
CA ASP A 106 -14.49 10.16 -0.84
C ASP A 106 -15.51 9.04 -1.13
N ALA A 107 -15.11 8.05 -1.92
CA ALA A 107 -15.91 6.90 -2.32
C ALA A 107 -16.09 5.85 -1.20
N TYR A 108 -15.35 5.93 -0.10
CA TYR A 108 -15.43 4.95 0.99
C TYR A 108 -16.56 5.35 1.93
N GLY A 109 -17.59 4.52 2.01
CA GLY A 109 -18.78 4.81 2.80
C GLY A 109 -20.03 5.14 1.99
N PRO A 110 -19.94 5.71 0.78
CA PRO A 110 -19.27 6.97 0.48
C PRO A 110 -19.23 7.96 1.63
N GLU A 111 -18.20 8.79 1.67
CA GLU A 111 -18.02 9.94 2.56
C GLU A 111 -17.87 9.62 4.07
N THR A 112 -18.40 8.50 4.55
CA THR A 112 -18.41 8.13 5.97
C THR A 112 -17.01 7.85 6.51
N ASP A 113 -16.09 7.33 5.70
CA ASP A 113 -14.73 7.02 6.15
C ASP A 113 -13.93 8.30 6.46
N GLU A 114 -14.03 9.32 5.60
CA GLU A 114 -13.43 10.64 5.86
C GLU A 114 -13.99 11.29 7.13
N LEU A 115 -15.31 11.21 7.33
CA LEU A 115 -15.96 11.71 8.55
C LEU A 115 -15.49 10.96 9.80
N LEU A 116 -15.38 9.64 9.71
CA LEU A 116 -14.91 8.79 10.80
C LEU A 116 -13.46 9.12 11.20
N ILE A 117 -12.59 9.36 10.21
CA ILE A 117 -11.20 9.78 10.42
C ILE A 117 -11.15 11.12 11.16
N ALA A 118 -11.93 12.10 10.72
CA ALA A 118 -12.02 13.39 11.41
C ALA A 118 -12.53 13.25 12.85
N GLU A 119 -13.55 12.44 13.10
CA GLU A 119 -14.08 12.20 14.44
C GLU A 119 -13.09 11.49 15.38
N ALA A 120 -12.26 10.61 14.83
CA ALA A 120 -11.33 9.84 15.63
C ALA A 120 -10.07 10.65 15.97
N LEU A 121 -9.58 11.44 15.02
CA LEU A 121 -8.21 11.98 15.02
C LEU A 121 -8.13 13.51 15.03
N TYR A 122 -9.21 14.27 14.77
CA TYR A 122 -9.16 15.74 14.84
C TYR A 122 -9.22 16.24 16.30
N PRO A 123 -8.39 17.23 16.71
CA PRO A 123 -7.31 17.85 15.94
C PRO A 123 -6.16 16.88 15.69
N TYR A 124 -5.68 16.85 14.44
CA TYR A 124 -4.71 15.84 14.00
C TYR A 124 -3.36 15.93 14.74
N PRO A 125 -2.78 14.80 15.15
CA PRO A 125 -1.42 14.77 15.69
C PRO A 125 -0.41 15.38 14.71
N LYS A 126 0.59 16.08 15.24
CA LYS A 126 1.66 16.66 14.43
C LYS A 126 2.38 15.56 13.64
N GLY A 127 2.52 15.76 12.33
CA GLY A 127 3.21 14.82 11.45
C GLY A 127 2.35 13.65 10.95
N LEU A 128 1.06 13.61 11.29
CA LEU A 128 0.13 12.69 10.66
C LEU A 128 -0.22 13.19 9.25
N VAL A 129 0.05 12.36 8.25
CA VAL A 129 -0.26 12.62 6.84
C VAL A 129 -1.63 12.04 6.50
N ILE A 130 -2.51 12.87 5.95
CA ILE A 130 -3.82 12.42 5.44
C ILE A 130 -3.78 12.34 3.92
N ALA A 131 -3.96 11.13 3.40
CA ALA A 131 -4.12 10.84 1.98
C ALA A 131 -5.58 10.51 1.66
N THR A 132 -6.17 11.22 0.71
CA THR A 132 -7.51 10.90 0.20
C THR A 132 -7.53 10.86 -1.33
N LYS A 133 -8.69 10.52 -1.91
CA LYS A 133 -8.87 10.33 -3.34
C LYS A 133 -10.25 10.80 -3.76
N GLY A 134 -10.37 11.18 -5.03
CA GLY A 134 -11.65 11.42 -5.69
C GLY A 134 -11.63 11.01 -7.16
N GLY A 135 -12.77 11.14 -7.83
CA GLY A 135 -12.95 10.76 -9.23
C GLY A 135 -13.40 9.32 -9.45
N ASN A 136 -13.98 8.69 -8.42
CA ASN A 136 -14.60 7.37 -8.54
C ASN A 136 -15.89 7.34 -7.72
N THR A 137 -17.01 7.52 -8.40
CA THR A 137 -18.33 7.66 -7.78
C THR A 137 -18.88 6.32 -7.31
N ARG A 138 -19.91 6.41 -6.47
CA ARG A 138 -20.61 5.30 -5.84
C ARG A 138 -22.12 5.51 -5.93
N PRO A 139 -22.72 5.34 -7.12
CA PRO A 139 -24.15 5.58 -7.34
C PRO A 139 -25.06 4.60 -6.59
N GLY A 140 -24.52 3.46 -6.13
CA GLY A 140 -25.21 2.50 -5.29
C GLY A 140 -24.27 1.45 -4.68
N PRO A 141 -24.77 0.61 -3.76
CA PRO A 141 -24.00 -0.50 -3.19
C PRO A 141 -23.38 -1.38 -4.28
N GLY A 142 -22.11 -1.75 -4.11
CA GLY A 142 -21.35 -2.54 -5.08
C GLY A 142 -21.00 -1.84 -6.40
N GLN A 143 -21.52 -0.64 -6.68
CA GLN A 143 -21.23 0.09 -7.91
C GLN A 143 -20.08 1.07 -7.71
N TRP A 144 -19.13 1.05 -8.64
CA TRP A 144 -17.96 1.93 -8.70
C TRP A 144 -17.84 2.45 -10.13
N VAL A 145 -17.95 3.77 -10.30
CA VAL A 145 -17.97 4.38 -11.64
C VAL A 145 -16.98 5.54 -11.67
N PRO A 146 -15.90 5.46 -12.47
CA PRO A 146 -15.00 6.58 -12.68
C PRO A 146 -15.74 7.83 -13.16
N ASP A 147 -15.36 8.98 -12.60
CA ASP A 147 -15.82 10.29 -13.04
C ASP A 147 -14.64 11.24 -13.01
N GLY A 148 -13.98 11.37 -14.15
CA GLY A 148 -12.75 12.15 -14.30
C GLY A 148 -13.00 13.62 -14.60
N ARG A 149 -14.26 14.07 -14.62
CA ARG A 149 -14.60 15.42 -15.07
C ARG A 149 -13.96 16.49 -14.17
N PRO A 150 -13.29 17.51 -14.74
CA PRO A 150 -12.61 18.55 -13.98
C PRO A 150 -13.45 19.20 -12.88
N GLU A 151 -14.71 19.53 -13.19
CA GLU A 151 -15.65 20.15 -12.26
C GLU A 151 -16.03 19.23 -11.10
N TYR A 152 -16.16 17.93 -11.36
CA TYR A 152 -16.46 16.95 -10.31
C TYR A 152 -15.25 16.77 -9.38
N LEU A 153 -14.05 16.65 -9.93
CA LEU A 153 -12.82 16.52 -9.12
C LEU A 153 -12.59 17.73 -8.20
N LYS A 154 -12.83 18.95 -8.69
CA LYS A 154 -12.77 20.17 -7.85
C LYS A 154 -13.76 20.09 -6.69
N GLN A 155 -14.99 19.63 -6.94
CA GLN A 155 -15.99 19.44 -5.89
C GLN A 155 -15.59 18.35 -4.89
N CYS A 156 -14.98 17.25 -5.34
CA CYS A 156 -14.47 16.21 -4.45
C CYS A 156 -13.43 16.77 -3.48
N VAL A 157 -12.45 17.54 -3.98
CA VAL A 157 -11.42 18.17 -3.15
C VAL A 157 -12.05 19.06 -2.06
N ASP A 158 -12.96 19.95 -2.45
CA ASP A 158 -13.62 20.88 -1.52
C ASP A 158 -14.45 20.15 -0.46
N LYS A 159 -15.14 19.08 -0.85
CA LYS A 159 -15.94 18.27 0.09
C LYS A 159 -15.05 17.45 1.02
N SER A 160 -13.96 16.87 0.53
CA SER A 160 -12.99 16.13 1.34
C SER A 160 -12.32 17.04 2.38
N LEU A 161 -11.90 18.25 1.99
CA LEU A 161 -11.38 19.27 2.93
C LEU A 161 -12.37 19.52 4.07
N LYS A 162 -13.66 19.71 3.74
CA LYS A 162 -14.71 19.94 4.73
C LYS A 162 -14.92 18.73 5.66
N ARG A 163 -15.02 17.51 5.12
CA ARG A 163 -15.27 16.30 5.92
C ARG A 163 -14.09 15.97 6.82
N LEU A 164 -12.87 16.11 6.30
CA LEU A 164 -11.63 15.90 7.04
C LEU A 164 -11.26 17.09 7.94
N LYS A 165 -11.96 18.22 7.88
CA LYS A 165 -11.63 19.43 8.65
C LYS A 165 -10.18 19.89 8.42
N LEU A 166 -9.76 19.89 7.16
CA LEU A 166 -8.43 20.29 6.71
C LEU A 166 -8.51 21.58 5.88
N ASP A 167 -7.51 22.45 6.02
CA ASP A 167 -7.32 23.58 5.11
C ASP A 167 -6.55 23.18 3.84
N ARG A 168 -5.73 22.12 3.95
CA ARG A 168 -4.96 21.52 2.85
C ARG A 168 -4.85 20.02 3.04
N ILE A 169 -5.08 19.26 1.98
CA ILE A 169 -4.87 17.80 1.94
C ILE A 169 -3.39 17.52 1.64
N ASP A 170 -2.75 16.66 2.43
CA ASP A 170 -1.32 16.35 2.26
C ASP A 170 -1.04 15.58 0.96
N LEU A 171 -1.86 14.57 0.67
CA LEU A 171 -1.77 13.78 -0.55
C LEU A 171 -3.17 13.54 -1.13
N TYR A 172 -3.42 14.02 -2.34
CA TYR A 172 -4.66 13.76 -3.06
C TYR A 172 -4.39 12.90 -4.28
N GLN A 173 -5.11 11.78 -4.42
CA GLN A 173 -4.89 10.86 -5.53
C GLN A 173 -6.08 10.88 -6.49
N LEU A 174 -5.81 10.87 -7.80
CA LEU A 174 -6.84 10.53 -8.77
C LEU A 174 -7.20 9.05 -8.59
N HIS A 175 -8.40 8.78 -8.10
CA HIS A 175 -8.80 7.44 -7.66
C HIS A 175 -8.86 6.46 -8.83
N ARG A 176 -9.41 6.87 -9.98
CA ARG A 176 -9.43 6.07 -11.21
C ARG A 176 -9.26 7.01 -12.40
N VAL A 177 -8.55 6.55 -13.43
CA VAL A 177 -8.58 7.21 -14.74
C VAL A 177 -9.91 6.91 -15.39
N ASP A 178 -10.67 7.95 -15.72
CA ASP A 178 -11.91 7.83 -16.47
C ASP A 178 -11.58 7.72 -17.97
N PRO A 179 -11.96 6.62 -18.66
CA PRO A 179 -11.71 6.49 -20.09
C PRO A 179 -12.48 7.49 -20.96
N LYS A 180 -13.50 8.17 -20.41
CA LYS A 180 -14.33 9.14 -21.13
C LYS A 180 -13.81 10.58 -21.05
N VAL A 181 -12.81 10.84 -20.19
CA VAL A 181 -12.25 12.17 -19.97
C VAL A 181 -10.75 12.10 -20.23
N PRO A 182 -10.16 13.03 -21.02
CA PRO A 182 -8.72 13.12 -21.14
C PRO A 182 -8.08 13.24 -19.76
N MET A 183 -7.12 12.37 -19.45
CA MET A 183 -6.45 12.34 -18.15
C MET A 183 -5.79 13.68 -17.80
N GLU A 184 -5.31 14.41 -18.80
CA GLU A 184 -4.76 15.76 -18.66
C GLU A 184 -5.76 16.76 -18.11
N ASP A 185 -7.04 16.66 -18.48
CA ASP A 185 -8.08 17.56 -17.99
C ASP A 185 -8.37 17.27 -16.51
N SER A 186 -8.47 15.98 -16.15
CA SER A 186 -8.60 15.53 -14.76
C SER A 186 -7.43 16.01 -13.90
N LEU A 187 -6.21 15.83 -14.38
CA LEU A 187 -4.99 16.24 -13.67
C LEU A 187 -4.81 17.76 -13.65
N GLY A 188 -5.28 18.45 -14.69
CA GLY A 188 -5.34 19.92 -14.74
C GLY A 188 -6.18 20.47 -13.60
N ALA A 189 -7.35 19.89 -13.34
CA ALA A 189 -8.20 20.26 -12.22
C ALA A 189 -7.52 20.08 -10.85
N LEU A 190 -6.81 18.95 -10.66
CA LEU A 190 -6.06 18.71 -9.42
C LEU A 190 -4.87 19.65 -9.28
N LYS A 191 -4.17 19.96 -10.38
CA LYS A 191 -3.07 20.94 -10.42
C LYS A 191 -3.55 22.35 -10.06
N GLU A 192 -4.73 22.75 -10.52
CA GLU A 192 -5.34 24.03 -10.12
C GLU A 192 -5.65 24.05 -8.62
N ALA A 193 -6.21 22.97 -8.07
CA ALA A 193 -6.45 22.85 -6.63
C ALA A 193 -5.14 22.86 -5.81
N GLN A 194 -4.08 22.22 -6.30
CA GLN A 194 -2.74 22.30 -5.71
C GLN A 194 -2.20 23.73 -5.74
N SER A 195 -2.32 24.42 -6.87
CA SER A 195 -1.89 25.82 -7.03
C SER A 195 -2.65 26.77 -6.12
N ALA A 196 -3.93 26.48 -5.85
CA ALA A 196 -4.77 27.20 -4.89
C ALA A 196 -4.46 26.83 -3.41
N GLY A 197 -3.47 25.98 -3.15
CA GLY A 197 -3.06 25.58 -1.80
C GLY A 197 -3.94 24.52 -1.13
N LYS A 198 -4.95 23.99 -1.82
CA LYS A 198 -5.90 22.98 -1.28
C LYS A 198 -5.31 21.57 -1.21
N ILE A 199 -4.34 21.28 -2.08
CA ILE A 199 -3.63 20.01 -2.15
C ILE A 199 -2.14 20.31 -2.04
N ARG A 200 -1.41 19.54 -1.24
CA ARG A 200 0.06 19.63 -1.20
C ARG A 200 0.68 18.78 -2.30
N HIS A 201 0.34 17.48 -2.35
CA HIS A 201 0.87 16.54 -3.34
C HIS A 201 -0.20 15.77 -4.09
N ILE A 202 0.14 15.35 -5.32
CA ILE A 202 -0.76 14.60 -6.20
C ILE A 202 -0.19 13.20 -6.47
N GLY A 203 -1.07 12.20 -6.38
CA GLY A 203 -0.79 10.82 -6.73
C GLY A 203 -1.83 10.22 -7.69
N LEU A 204 -1.63 8.96 -8.06
CA LEU A 204 -2.52 8.20 -8.94
C LEU A 204 -2.89 6.85 -8.32
N SER A 205 -4.02 6.27 -8.68
CA SER A 205 -4.38 4.90 -8.30
C SER A 205 -4.87 4.07 -9.48
N GLU A 206 -4.50 2.77 -9.48
CA GLU A 206 -4.81 1.78 -10.52
C GLU A 206 -4.35 2.20 -11.93
N VAL A 207 -3.07 2.58 -12.06
CA VAL A 207 -2.50 3.06 -13.32
C VAL A 207 -1.28 2.25 -13.76
N PHE A 208 -1.12 2.07 -15.08
CA PHE A 208 0.07 1.45 -15.66
C PHE A 208 1.21 2.48 -15.78
N ARG A 209 2.44 2.00 -15.87
CA ARG A 209 3.65 2.83 -16.10
C ARG A 209 3.45 3.91 -17.15
N GLU A 210 2.84 3.58 -18.28
CA GLU A 210 2.64 4.50 -19.41
C GLU A 210 1.74 5.68 -19.01
N GLN A 211 0.72 5.42 -18.19
CA GLN A 211 -0.16 6.44 -17.65
C GLN A 211 0.57 7.31 -16.62
N VAL A 212 1.43 6.72 -15.77
CA VAL A 212 2.27 7.50 -14.82
C VAL A 212 3.20 8.44 -15.59
N ALA A 213 3.90 7.93 -16.62
CA ALA A 213 4.80 8.74 -17.44
C ALA A 213 4.07 9.85 -18.20
N ARG A 214 2.85 9.59 -18.67
CA ARG A 214 1.98 10.58 -19.33
C ARG A 214 1.51 11.65 -18.34
N ALA A 215 1.02 11.26 -17.17
CA ALA A 215 0.51 12.16 -16.13
C ALA A 215 1.58 13.15 -15.63
N ARG A 216 2.83 12.70 -15.51
CA ARG A 216 3.97 13.53 -15.07
C ARG A 216 4.29 14.70 -16.01
N LYS A 217 3.81 14.67 -17.26
CA LYS A 217 3.93 15.80 -18.18
C LYS A 217 2.99 16.95 -17.82
N THR A 218 1.91 16.68 -17.09
CA THR A 218 0.89 17.66 -16.68
C THR A 218 1.19 18.23 -15.30
N VAL A 219 1.48 17.34 -14.34
CA VAL A 219 1.69 17.69 -12.93
C VAL A 219 2.65 16.69 -12.27
N PRO A 220 3.49 17.09 -11.29
CA PRO A 220 4.32 16.14 -10.56
C PRO A 220 3.46 15.07 -9.88
N ILE A 221 3.77 13.80 -10.17
CA ILE A 221 3.15 12.64 -9.53
C ILE A 221 4.15 12.07 -8.54
N VAL A 222 3.79 12.08 -7.26
CA VAL A 222 4.71 11.68 -6.17
C VAL A 222 4.37 10.32 -5.56
N THR A 223 3.16 9.81 -5.79
CA THR A 223 2.77 8.44 -5.42
C THR A 223 1.96 7.74 -6.50
N VAL A 224 2.03 6.41 -6.52
CA VAL A 224 1.15 5.52 -7.27
C VAL A 224 0.63 4.44 -6.32
N GLN A 225 -0.69 4.28 -6.24
CA GLN A 225 -1.34 3.30 -5.39
C GLN A 225 -2.05 2.23 -6.23
N ASN A 226 -1.44 1.05 -6.34
CA ASN A 226 -1.96 -0.08 -7.11
C ASN A 226 -2.04 -1.35 -6.24
N ARG A 227 -2.83 -2.33 -6.67
CA ARG A 227 -2.81 -3.66 -6.06
C ARG A 227 -1.43 -4.26 -6.24
N TYR A 228 -0.85 -4.82 -5.18
CA TYR A 228 0.38 -5.59 -5.35
C TYR A 228 0.63 -6.49 -4.14
N ASN A 229 0.94 -7.75 -4.39
CA ASN A 229 1.37 -8.73 -3.40
C ASN A 229 2.06 -9.93 -4.09
N ILE A 230 2.51 -10.91 -3.31
CA ILE A 230 3.23 -12.08 -3.86
C ILE A 230 2.41 -12.88 -4.88
N THR A 231 1.08 -12.86 -4.78
CA THR A 231 0.16 -13.58 -5.68
C THR A 231 -0.36 -12.74 -6.84
N ASP A 232 -0.26 -11.41 -6.75
CA ASP A 232 -0.70 -10.47 -7.77
C ASP A 232 0.40 -9.46 -8.09
N ARG A 233 1.13 -9.78 -9.15
CA ARG A 233 2.25 -8.98 -9.69
C ARG A 233 1.89 -8.27 -10.99
N LYS A 234 0.59 -8.09 -11.30
CA LYS A 234 0.12 -7.39 -12.51
C LYS A 234 0.80 -6.04 -12.71
N TRP A 235 1.12 -5.35 -11.61
CA TRP A 235 1.66 -4.00 -11.60
C TRP A 235 3.18 -3.93 -11.38
N GLU A 236 3.91 -5.04 -11.51
CA GLU A 236 5.37 -5.13 -11.34
C GLU A 236 6.13 -4.05 -12.12
N ASN A 237 5.78 -3.86 -13.40
CA ASN A 237 6.45 -2.86 -14.24
C ASN A 237 6.20 -1.43 -13.75
N THR A 238 5.05 -1.18 -13.13
CA THR A 238 4.73 0.13 -12.52
C THR A 238 5.50 0.31 -11.22
N LEU A 239 5.60 -0.72 -10.39
CA LEU A 239 6.45 -0.72 -9.19
C LEU A 239 7.91 -0.39 -9.53
N ARG A 240 8.52 -1.11 -10.48
CA ARG A 240 9.90 -0.86 -10.92
C ARG A 240 10.10 0.54 -11.49
N TYR A 241 9.12 1.04 -12.22
CA TYR A 241 9.15 2.41 -12.72
C TYR A 241 9.11 3.42 -11.56
N CYS A 242 8.25 3.22 -10.57
CA CYS A 242 8.17 4.09 -9.40
C CYS A 242 9.49 4.09 -8.61
N GLU A 243 10.09 2.91 -8.40
CA GLU A 243 11.40 2.79 -7.75
C GLU A 243 12.49 3.56 -8.49
N LYS A 244 12.62 3.36 -9.81
CA LYS A 244 13.60 4.06 -10.64
C LYS A 244 13.43 5.58 -10.59
N GLU A 245 12.18 6.05 -10.62
CA GLU A 245 11.85 7.47 -10.69
C GLU A 245 11.65 8.13 -9.32
N GLN A 246 11.91 7.41 -8.23
CA GLN A 246 11.74 7.86 -6.84
C GLN A 246 10.31 8.33 -6.52
N ILE A 247 9.32 7.64 -7.09
CA ILE A 247 7.89 7.83 -6.83
C ILE A 247 7.47 6.81 -5.76
N GLY A 248 6.69 7.24 -4.77
CA GLY A 248 6.19 6.33 -3.72
C GLY A 248 5.19 5.32 -4.29
N PHE A 249 5.52 4.03 -4.26
CA PHE A 249 4.55 2.98 -4.61
C PHE A 249 3.82 2.50 -3.35
N MET A 250 2.49 2.67 -3.34
CA MET A 250 1.61 2.30 -2.22
C MET A 250 0.83 1.03 -2.57
N PRO A 251 1.25 -0.17 -2.14
CA PRO A 251 0.52 -1.39 -2.45
C PRO A 251 -0.78 -1.47 -1.62
N TRP A 252 -1.91 -1.68 -2.26
CA TRP A 252 -3.12 -2.10 -1.55
C TRP A 252 -3.33 -3.61 -1.65
N ALA A 253 -3.95 -4.18 -0.61
CA ALA A 253 -4.03 -5.62 -0.36
C ALA A 253 -2.66 -6.35 -0.37
N PRO A 254 -1.62 -5.85 0.35
CA PRO A 254 -0.29 -6.46 0.37
C PRO A 254 -0.28 -7.89 0.96
N VAL A 255 -1.30 -8.25 1.74
CA VAL A 255 -1.48 -9.58 2.37
C VAL A 255 -2.68 -10.36 1.82
N GLY A 256 -3.10 -10.09 0.57
CA GLY A 256 -4.21 -10.81 -0.10
C GLY A 256 -5.61 -10.26 0.16
N GLY A 257 -5.77 -9.27 1.04
CA GLY A 257 -7.07 -8.64 1.32
C GLY A 257 -8.04 -9.59 2.05
N THR A 258 -9.35 -9.46 1.81
CA THR A 258 -10.40 -10.17 2.57
C THR A 258 -10.32 -11.70 2.50
N ARG A 259 -9.72 -12.26 1.46
CA ARG A 259 -9.62 -13.73 1.30
C ARG A 259 -8.29 -14.30 1.82
N GLY A 260 -7.40 -13.44 2.34
CA GLY A 260 -6.02 -13.82 2.62
C GLY A 260 -5.25 -14.24 1.36
N MET A 261 -4.01 -14.68 1.54
CA MET A 261 -3.25 -15.32 0.47
C MET A 261 -3.60 -16.82 0.46
N THR A 262 -4.20 -17.31 -0.62
CA THR A 262 -4.47 -18.74 -0.81
C THR A 262 -3.29 -19.41 -1.52
N ASN A 263 -2.94 -20.63 -1.10
CA ASN A 263 -1.68 -21.32 -1.36
C ASN A 263 -1.41 -21.79 -2.80
N THR A 264 -2.10 -21.27 -3.82
CA THR A 264 -1.89 -21.69 -5.22
C THR A 264 -0.69 -21.03 -5.90
N ALA A 265 0.05 -20.17 -5.20
CA ALA A 265 1.19 -19.42 -5.73
C ALA A 265 2.56 -19.83 -5.12
N LEU A 266 2.58 -20.86 -4.27
CA LEU A 266 3.79 -21.37 -3.61
C LEU A 266 4.10 -22.84 -3.97
N GLU A 267 3.34 -23.41 -4.91
CA GLU A 267 3.62 -24.69 -5.59
C GLU A 267 4.18 -24.41 -6.99
#